data_AF-K9SY02-F1
#
_entry.id   AF-K9SY02-F1
#
_cell.length_a   1.000
_cell.length_b   1.000
_cell.length_c   1.000
_cell.angle_alpha   90.00
_cell.angle_beta   90.00
_cell.angle_gamma   90.00
#
_symmetry.space_group_name_H-M   'P 1'
#
loop_
_entity.id
_entity.type
_entity.pdbx_description
1 polymer ?
#
loop_
_entity_poly.entity_id
_entity_poly.type
_entity_poly.pdbx_seq_one_letter_code
_entity_poly.pdbx_strand_id
1 'polypeptide(L)'
;MSLTKLYASRIDLKNEYRTQLIDLLNLTLALTLDLKSQVKQAHWNVKGMSFLELHQLFDSIAEQFDEYIDLYCINSFIFIQT
;
A
#
# COMPACT_ATOMS: atom_id res chain seq x y z
N MET A 1 20.73 2.84 -2.65
CA MET A 1 20.17 4.00 -3.38
C MET A 1 19.48 3.43 -4.61
N SER A 2 18.15 3.51 -4.69
CA SER A 2 17.37 2.94 -5.80
C SER A 2 17.75 3.62 -7.12
N LEU A 3 18.04 2.86 -8.16
CA LEU A 3 18.30 3.36 -9.52
C LEU A 3 16.97 3.62 -10.25
N THR A 4 16.08 4.40 -9.65
CA THR A 4 14.78 4.71 -10.25
C THR A 4 14.97 5.76 -11.35
N LYS A 5 14.79 5.36 -12.60
CA LYS A 5 14.82 6.28 -13.75
C LYS A 5 13.61 7.23 -13.67
N LEU A 6 13.89 8.52 -13.46
CA LEU A 6 12.86 9.57 -13.44
C LEU A 6 12.56 10.06 -14.86
N TYR A 7 11.30 10.35 -15.12
CA TYR A 7 10.84 10.99 -16.34
C TYR A 7 10.41 12.44 -16.05
N ALA A 8 10.33 13.27 -17.10
CA ALA A 8 9.75 14.60 -16.99
C ALA A 8 8.34 14.47 -16.39
N SER A 9 8.03 15.32 -15.42
CA SER A 9 6.75 15.32 -14.73
C SER A 9 6.20 16.74 -14.68
N ARG A 10 4.87 16.87 -14.73
CA ARG A 10 4.18 18.14 -14.44
C ARG A 10 4.28 18.57 -12.97
N ILE A 11 4.77 17.69 -12.10
CA ILE A 11 5.00 18.00 -10.70
C ILE A 11 6.32 18.77 -10.56
N ASP A 12 6.22 20.04 -10.17
CA ASP A 12 7.35 20.94 -9.93
C ASP A 12 8.04 20.63 -8.59
N LEU A 13 8.66 19.44 -8.53
CA LEU A 13 9.51 19.01 -7.42
C LEU A 13 10.88 18.61 -7.96
N LYS A 14 11.93 19.01 -7.24
CA LYS A 14 13.29 18.59 -7.56
C LYS A 14 13.41 17.06 -7.54
N ASN A 15 14.25 16.54 -8.42
CA ASN A 15 14.47 15.10 -8.57
C ASN A 15 14.84 14.41 -7.25
N GLU A 16 15.64 15.06 -6.40
CA GLU A 16 16.01 14.53 -5.07
C GLU A 16 14.80 14.24 -4.18
N TYR A 17 13.81 15.13 -4.16
CA TYR A 17 12.59 14.95 -3.38
C TYR A 17 11.66 13.92 -4.02
N ARG A 18 11.59 13.88 -5.36
CA ARG A 18 10.82 12.85 -6.08
C ARG A 18 11.35 11.45 -5.80
N THR A 19 12.67 11.25 -5.81
CA THR A 19 13.28 9.96 -5.47
C THR A 19 12.95 9.54 -4.03
N GLN A 20 13.08 10.46 -3.07
CA GLN A 20 12.73 10.17 -1.67
C GLN A 20 11.24 9.82 -1.50
N LEU A 21 10.34 10.53 -2.19
CA LEU A 21 8.92 10.23 -2.17
C LEU A 21 8.61 8.86 -2.78
N ILE A 22 9.23 8.51 -3.91
CA ILE A 22 9.08 7.18 -4.52
C ILE A 22 9.52 6.08 -3.56
N ASP A 23 10.68 6.24 -2.91
CA ASP A 23 11.18 5.28 -1.94
C ASP A 23 10.22 5.11 -0.75
N LEU A 24 9.70 6.22 -0.22
CA LEU A 24 8.72 6.22 0.88
C LEU A 24 7.39 5.57 0.46
N LEU A 25 6.87 5.90 -0.71
CA LEU A 25 5.61 5.37 -1.23
C LEU A 25 5.71 3.88 -1.51
N ASN A 26 6.83 3.41 -2.07
CA ASN A 26 7.07 1.98 -2.29
C ASN A 26 7.20 1.22 -0.97
N LEU A 27 7.89 1.80 0.02
CA LEU A 27 7.96 1.21 1.36
C LEU A 27 6.57 1.12 1.98
N THR A 28 5.78 2.19 1.88
CA THR A 28 4.42 2.23 2.43
C THR A 28 3.52 1.20 1.75
N LEU A 29 3.56 1.11 0.42
CA LEU A 29 2.83 0.11 -0.36
C LEU A 29 3.18 -1.31 0.09
N ALA A 30 4.47 -1.62 0.27
CA ALA A 30 4.91 -2.92 0.73
C ALA A 30 4.38 -3.24 2.14
N LEU A 31 4.43 -2.26 3.06
CA LEU A 31 3.90 -2.41 4.43
C LEU A 31 2.38 -2.59 4.45
N THR A 32 1.64 -1.86 3.62
CA THR A 32 0.19 -1.99 3.51
C THR A 32 -0.21 -3.37 2.96
N LEU A 33 0.50 -3.86 1.93
CA LEU A 33 0.29 -5.21 1.40
C LEU A 33 0.55 -6.29 2.44
N ASP A 34 1.65 -6.15 3.19
CA ASP A 34 1.99 -7.07 4.28
C ASP A 34 0.90 -7.07 5.35
N LEU A 35 0.48 -5.88 5.82
CA LEU A 35 -0.58 -5.76 6.82
C LEU A 35 -1.90 -6.38 6.34
N LYS A 36 -2.30 -6.14 5.09
CA LYS A 36 -3.49 -6.78 4.50
C LYS A 36 -3.37 -8.31 4.54
N SER A 37 -2.20 -8.85 4.19
CA SER A 37 -1.96 -10.29 4.20
C SER A 37 -2.08 -10.88 5.61
N GLN A 38 -1.58 -10.18 6.63
CA GLN A 38 -1.73 -10.58 8.03
C GLN A 38 -3.20 -10.57 8.48
N VAL A 39 -3.98 -9.57 8.05
CA VAL A 39 -5.42 -9.52 8.34
C VAL A 39 -6.17 -10.66 7.66
N LYS A 40 -5.87 -11.00 6.40
CA LYS A 40 -6.48 -12.17 5.74
C LYS A 40 -6.05 -13.48 6.40
N GLN A 41 -4.81 -13.56 6.90
CA GLN A 41 -4.37 -14.70 7.70
C GLN A 41 -5.19 -14.83 8.98
N ALA A 42 -5.47 -13.73 9.69
CA ALA A 42 -6.34 -13.74 10.87
C ALA A 42 -7.78 -14.15 10.51
N HIS A 43 -8.34 -13.60 9.42
CA HIS A 43 -9.64 -13.96 8.88
C HIS A 43 -9.78 -15.47 8.58
N TRP A 44 -8.76 -16.09 7.99
CA TRP A 44 -8.79 -17.53 7.67
C TRP A 44 -8.59 -18.43 8.90
N ASN A 45 -7.87 -17.96 9.92
CA ASN A 45 -7.50 -18.79 11.07
C ASN A 45 -8.31 -18.54 12.34
N VAL A 46 -9.18 -17.53 12.37
CA VAL A 46 -10.05 -17.25 13.52
C VAL A 46 -10.97 -18.43 13.81
N LYS A 47 -11.18 -18.73 15.09
CA LYS A 47 -11.99 -19.86 15.61
C LYS A 47 -12.67 -19.43 16.91
N GLY A 48 -13.71 -20.16 17.31
CA GLY A 48 -14.38 -19.99 18.62
C GLY A 48 -15.78 -19.37 18.52
N MET A 49 -16.34 -19.00 19.68
CA MET A 49 -17.73 -18.54 19.81
C MET A 49 -18.04 -17.26 19.02
N SER A 50 -17.05 -16.39 18.83
CA SER A 50 -17.17 -15.14 18.05
C SER A 50 -16.65 -15.27 16.61
N PHE A 51 -16.61 -16.50 16.06
CA PHE A 51 -16.05 -16.75 14.72
C PHE A 51 -16.64 -15.83 13.65
N LEU A 52 -17.98 -15.79 13.52
CA LEU A 52 -18.64 -15.05 12.44
C LEU A 52 -18.36 -13.55 12.49
N GLU A 53 -18.48 -12.95 13.68
CA GLU A 53 -18.26 -11.52 13.89
C GLU A 53 -16.83 -11.11 13.58
N LEU A 54 -15.85 -11.87 14.11
CA LEU A 54 -14.44 -11.59 13.87
C LEU A 54 -14.02 -11.87 12.43
N HIS A 55 -14.58 -12.93 11.81
CA HIS A 55 -14.32 -13.25 10.41
C HIS A 55 -14.78 -12.12 9.48
N GLN A 56 -15.98 -11.58 9.70
CA GLN A 56 -16.50 -10.43 8.95
C GLN A 56 -15.72 -9.14 9.23
N LEU A 57 -15.33 -8.91 10.49
CA LEU A 57 -14.51 -7.75 10.86
C LEU A 57 -13.15 -7.78 10.15
N PHE A 58 -12.47 -8.91 10.14
CA PHE A 58 -11.18 -9.01 9.46
C PHE A 58 -11.32 -8.88 7.94
N ASP A 59 -12.43 -9.35 7.35
CA ASP A 59 -12.65 -9.17 5.91
C ASP A 59 -12.87 -7.70 5.55
N SER A 60 -13.70 -6.97 6.31
CA SER A 60 -13.96 -5.54 6.07
C SER A 60 -12.72 -4.67 6.30
N ILE A 61 -11.84 -5.04 7.23
CA ILE A 61 -10.54 -4.39 7.38
C ILE A 61 -9.64 -4.68 6.18
N ALA A 62 -9.62 -5.93 5.68
CA ALA A 62 -8.82 -6.28 4.52
C ALA A 62 -9.28 -5.56 3.24
N GLU A 63 -10.60 -5.37 3.06
CA GLU A 63 -11.17 -4.59 1.96
C GLU A 63 -10.75 -3.11 2.02
N GLN A 64 -10.73 -2.49 3.21
CA GLN A 64 -10.23 -1.11 3.35
C GLN A 64 -8.77 -0.98 2.92
N PHE A 65 -7.94 -2.00 3.13
CA PHE A 65 -6.56 -1.97 2.65
C PHE A 65 -6.43 -1.99 1.12
N ASP A 66 -7.43 -2.49 0.38
CA ASP A 66 -7.39 -2.43 -1.09
C ASP A 66 -7.41 -1.00 -1.61
N GLU A 67 -8.19 -0.12 -1.00
CA GLU A 67 -8.24 1.30 -1.37
C GLU A 67 -6.89 1.99 -1.10
N TYR A 68 -6.24 1.67 0.03
CA TYR A 68 -4.92 2.22 0.35
C TYR A 68 -3.83 1.68 -0.57
N ILE A 69 -3.87 0.39 -0.94
CA ILE A 69 -2.93 -0.21 -1.88
C ILE A 69 -3.03 0.49 -3.23
N ASP A 70 -4.25 0.69 -3.74
CA ASP A 70 -4.47 1.40 -5.01
C ASP A 70 -3.95 2.84 -4.92
N LEU A 71 -4.29 3.56 -3.85
CA LEU A 71 -3.81 4.92 -3.61
C LEU A 71 -2.28 5.01 -3.63
N TYR A 72 -1.58 4.18 -2.86
CA TYR A 72 -0.11 4.25 -2.78
C TYR A 72 0.56 3.81 -4.08
N CYS A 73 -0.02 2.83 -4.78
CA CYS A 73 0.42 2.42 -6.10
C CYS A 73 0.32 3.57 -7.09
N ILE A 74 -0.87 4.16 -7.27
CA ILE A 74 -1.08 5.26 -8.22
C ILE A 74 -0.16 6.45 -7.90
N ASN A 75 -0.05 6.83 -6.63
CA ASN A 75 0.80 7.95 -6.24
C ASN A 75 2.29 7.68 -6.53
N SER A 76 2.80 6.46 -6.32
CA SER A 76 4.19 6.17 -6.66
C SER A 76 4.44 6.27 -8.17
N PHE A 77 3.47 5.86 -9.00
CA PHE A 77 3.54 5.96 -10.45
C PHE A 77 3.54 7.41 -10.97
N ILE A 78 2.78 8.32 -10.36
CA ILE A 78 2.74 9.75 -10.75
C ILE A 78 4.12 10.40 -10.60
N PHE A 79 4.93 9.99 -9.60
CA PHE A 79 6.29 10.50 -9.46
C PHE A 79 7.27 9.86 -10.47
N ILE A 80 6.91 8.73 -11.07
CA ILE A 80 7.76 8.00 -12.03
C ILE A 80 7.44 8.41 -13.48
N GLN A 81 6.20 8.78 -13.86
CA GLN A 81 5.87 9.10 -15.26
C GLN A 81 5.08 10.41 -15.49
N THR A 82 5.48 11.13 -16.56
CA THR A 82 4.86 12.25 -17.32
C THR A 82 4.44 13.55 -16.63
#